data_AF-S9S0U1-F1
#
_entry.id   AF-S9S0U1-F1
#
_cell.length_a   1.000
_cell.length_b   1.000
_cell.length_c   1.000
_cell.angle_alpha   90.00
_cell.angle_beta   90.00
_cell.angle_gamma   90.00
#
_symmetry.space_group_name_H-M   'P 1'
#
loop_
_entity.id
_entity.type
_entity.pdbx_description
1 polymer ?
#
loop_
_entity_poly.entity_id
_entity_poly.type
_entity_poly.pdbx_seq_one_letter_code
_entity_poly.pdbx_strand_id
1 'polypeptide(L)'
;MRSARFFIRRFCRDESGNMTILGVFLTLSSLTVGSLAVDFSRKEASHVDLQVLADATAHAALVSRQTMTAPEAIQAALAFSHKNATDAAVAIHAGDLEFGHWDPEARTFTVNALSKQAVRVTAHRTDARGNYVEGLLTHMLGIRGFEVEAETVLAGNPTLCSQNGLVAEDSVEMTSANAFGINYCIHSDHTIKMSIGNDFGAGSIVSLPDTADLQIPSGDVGSNPGLAEALTEMPPRLNINQIIEDFAVAVETGESEYIPAGVRYSWNNRTTVNGQLKLSPDMMMAGEMHVFDCGSGNGTLDLETGTYGDLVLWTNCKMKFGQGTAFENAVIVQRNAASQAISAPNGVRFGAVDNCAPSGDVLLVTEGGMQVASDLEMHGATLAAKGPVSFAAKPDGMNGASVISGSALKVTSSGAFGFCDAERAFPWKAFRMVL
;
A
#
# COMPACT_ATOMS: atom_id res chain seq x y z
N MET A 1 -82.86 55.04 13.19
CA MET A 1 -82.72 53.71 12.55
C MET A 1 -81.90 53.68 11.24
N ARG A 2 -81.74 54.76 10.46
CA ARG A 2 -80.90 54.74 9.23
C ARG A 2 -79.38 54.62 9.47
N SER A 3 -78.87 55.10 10.61
CA SER A 3 -77.43 55.07 10.94
C SER A 3 -76.90 53.66 11.23
N ALA A 4 -77.67 52.83 11.95
CA ALA A 4 -77.26 51.47 12.30
C ALA A 4 -77.13 50.53 11.09
N ARG A 5 -78.02 50.66 10.09
CA ARG A 5 -77.95 49.86 8.85
C ARG A 5 -76.75 50.22 7.98
N PHE A 6 -76.27 51.46 8.03
CA PHE A 6 -75.08 51.89 7.32
C PHE A 6 -73.81 51.38 8.00
N PHE A 7 -73.76 51.42 9.33
CA PHE A 7 -72.64 50.91 10.11
C PHE A 7 -72.44 49.40 9.93
N ILE A 8 -73.53 48.61 10.00
CA ILE A 8 -73.48 47.15 9.81
C ILE A 8 -73.05 46.78 8.39
N ARG A 9 -73.54 47.48 7.36
CA ARG A 9 -73.10 47.24 5.97
C ARG A 9 -71.65 47.63 5.71
N ARG A 10 -71.13 48.65 6.41
CA ARG A 10 -69.73 49.09 6.30
C ARG A 10 -68.79 48.11 7.01
N PHE A 11 -69.17 47.60 8.19
CA PHE A 11 -68.42 46.58 8.92
C PHE A 11 -68.36 45.24 8.16
N CYS A 12 -69.47 44.78 7.57
CA CYS A 12 -69.48 43.55 6.75
C CYS A 12 -68.72 43.68 5.41
N ARG A 13 -68.34 44.89 4.99
CA ARG A 13 -67.52 45.17 3.79
C ARG A 13 -66.10 45.59 4.16
N ASP A 14 -65.74 45.56 5.44
CA ASP A 14 -64.43 45.99 5.91
C ASP A 14 -63.40 44.87 5.70
N GLU A 15 -62.69 44.94 4.57
CA GLU A 15 -61.62 44.01 4.19
C GLU A 15 -60.27 44.36 4.81
N SER A 16 -60.21 45.41 5.65
CA SER A 16 -58.96 45.93 6.23
C SER A 16 -58.20 44.90 7.07
N GLY A 17 -58.89 43.87 7.59
CA GLY A 17 -58.28 42.76 8.36
C GLY A 17 -57.68 41.63 7.52
N ASN A 18 -58.03 41.51 6.23
CA ASN A 18 -57.51 40.44 5.37
C ASN A 18 -56.00 40.55 5.15
N MET A 19 -55.47 41.78 5.09
CA MET A 19 -54.03 42.02 5.01
C MET A 19 -53.31 41.60 6.31
N THR A 20 -53.96 41.70 7.47
CA THR A 20 -53.40 41.21 8.74
C THR A 20 -53.34 39.68 8.77
N ILE A 21 -54.40 39.00 8.31
CA ILE A 21 -54.42 37.53 8.22
C ILE A 21 -53.33 37.03 7.26
N LEU A 22 -53.23 37.64 6.07
CA LEU A 22 -52.19 37.32 5.09
C LEU A 22 -50.79 37.59 5.66
N GLY A 23 -50.60 38.71 6.36
CA GLY A 23 -49.32 39.07 7.00
C GLY A 23 -48.88 38.06 8.06
N VAL A 24 -49.80 37.61 8.92
CA VAL A 24 -49.53 36.55 9.91
C VAL A 24 -49.21 35.24 9.22
N PHE A 25 -49.98 34.86 8.20
CA PHE A 25 -49.72 33.63 7.44
C PHE A 25 -48.34 33.63 6.77
N LEU A 26 -47.97 34.72 6.09
CA LEU A 26 -46.66 34.86 5.44
C LEU A 26 -45.52 34.88 6.45
N THR A 27 -45.71 35.51 7.60
CA THR A 27 -44.72 35.52 8.69
C THR A 27 -44.50 34.11 9.22
N LEU A 28 -45.57 33.38 9.57
CA LEU A 28 -45.48 32.00 10.04
C LEU A 28 -44.86 31.07 8.99
N SER A 29 -45.22 31.25 7.72
CA SER A 29 -44.64 30.48 6.61
C SER A 29 -43.13 30.75 6.48
N SER A 30 -42.72 32.02 6.56
CA SER A 30 -41.31 32.42 6.49
C SER A 30 -40.51 31.89 7.69
N LEU A 31 -41.08 31.92 8.89
CA LEU A 31 -40.48 31.34 10.09
C LEU A 31 -40.34 29.82 9.96
N THR A 32 -41.36 29.13 9.44
CA THR A 32 -41.32 27.67 9.22
C THR A 32 -40.19 27.28 8.27
N VAL A 33 -40.09 27.97 7.12
CA VAL A 33 -39.02 27.74 6.14
C VAL A 33 -37.66 28.12 6.72
N GLY A 34 -37.57 29.23 7.45
CA GLY A 34 -36.34 29.66 8.14
C GLY A 34 -35.87 28.65 9.18
N SER A 35 -36.79 28.08 9.97
CA SER A 35 -36.49 27.03 10.96
C SER A 35 -35.92 25.79 10.29
N LEU A 36 -36.53 25.34 9.19
CA LEU A 36 -36.03 24.19 8.43
C LEU A 36 -34.64 24.48 7.83
N ALA A 37 -34.42 25.69 7.30
CA ALA A 37 -33.15 26.06 6.71
C ALA A 37 -32.00 26.07 7.73
N VAL A 38 -32.24 26.58 8.94
CA VAL A 38 -31.24 26.59 10.02
C VAL A 38 -30.90 25.17 10.47
N ASP A 39 -31.90 24.34 10.72
CA ASP A 39 -31.65 22.98 11.20
C ASP A 39 -31.07 22.07 10.11
N PHE A 40 -31.46 22.26 8.84
CA PHE A 40 -30.80 21.60 7.72
C PHE A 40 -29.33 21.99 7.61
N SER A 41 -29.00 23.27 7.78
CA SER A 41 -27.61 23.73 7.82
C SER A 41 -26.81 23.07 8.94
N ARG A 42 -27.43 22.88 10.12
CA ARG A 42 -26.84 22.16 11.25
C ARG A 42 -26.63 20.67 10.94
N LYS A 43 -27.60 20.02 10.29
CA LYS A 43 -27.48 18.62 9.85
C LYS A 43 -26.29 18.45 8.90
N GLU A 44 -26.17 19.30 7.89
CA GLU A 44 -25.07 19.22 6.91
C GLU A 44 -23.71 19.54 7.57
N ALA A 45 -23.64 20.50 8.51
CA ALA A 45 -22.45 20.72 9.31
C ALA A 45 -22.05 19.47 10.11
N SER A 46 -23.02 18.82 10.76
CA SER A 46 -22.76 17.57 11.49
C SER A 46 -22.34 16.42 10.57
N HIS A 47 -22.78 16.39 9.30
CA HIS A 47 -22.32 15.41 8.33
C HIS A 47 -20.84 15.61 8.00
N VAL A 48 -20.41 16.86 7.79
CA VAL A 48 -18.98 17.18 7.55
C VAL A 48 -18.13 16.79 8.77
N ASP A 49 -18.58 17.10 9.98
CA ASP A 49 -17.86 16.71 11.20
C ASP A 49 -17.72 15.18 11.34
N LEU A 50 -18.79 14.42 11.00
CA LEU A 50 -18.75 12.96 11.00
C LEU A 50 -17.81 12.42 9.93
N GLN A 51 -17.77 13.03 8.74
CA GLN A 51 -16.86 12.62 7.68
C GLN A 51 -15.40 12.81 8.10
N VAL A 52 -15.06 13.96 8.68
CA VAL A 52 -13.70 14.23 9.18
C VAL A 52 -13.32 13.23 10.28
N LEU A 53 -14.25 12.92 11.18
CA LEU A 53 -14.01 11.92 12.23
C LEU A 53 -13.82 10.52 11.65
N ALA A 54 -14.63 10.12 10.66
CA ALA A 54 -14.51 8.84 9.97
C ALA A 54 -13.17 8.72 9.23
N ASP A 55 -12.75 9.75 8.50
CA ASP A 55 -11.47 9.79 7.77
C ASP A 55 -10.27 9.68 8.73
N ALA A 56 -10.30 10.46 9.82
CA ALA A 56 -9.24 10.47 10.83
C ALA A 56 -9.16 9.11 11.56
N THR A 57 -10.31 8.51 11.87
CA THR A 57 -10.39 7.20 12.52
C THR A 57 -9.95 6.08 11.58
N ALA A 58 -10.35 6.13 10.30
CA ALA A 58 -9.92 5.19 9.27
C ALA A 58 -8.40 5.23 9.07
N HIS A 59 -7.81 6.43 9.05
CA HIS A 59 -6.36 6.58 8.98
C HIS A 59 -5.65 5.97 10.18
N ALA A 60 -6.09 6.29 11.40
CA ALA A 60 -5.53 5.71 12.61
C ALA A 60 -5.65 4.18 12.64
N ALA A 61 -6.81 3.64 12.25
CA ALA A 61 -7.05 2.20 12.17
C ALA A 61 -6.11 1.52 11.17
N LEU A 62 -5.97 2.08 9.97
CA LEU A 62 -5.13 1.48 8.93
C LEU A 62 -3.64 1.54 9.27
N VAL A 63 -3.17 2.64 9.87
CA VAL A 63 -1.78 2.79 10.33
C VAL A 63 -1.48 1.82 11.48
N SER A 64 -2.33 1.78 12.51
CA SER A 64 -2.15 0.83 13.62
C SER A 64 -2.23 -0.62 13.17
N ARG A 65 -3.07 -0.93 12.16
CA ARG A 65 -3.21 -2.28 11.60
C ARG A 65 -1.94 -2.82 10.96
N GLN A 66 -1.01 -1.96 10.54
CA GLN A 66 0.26 -2.39 9.94
C GLN A 66 1.13 -3.16 10.95
N THR A 67 1.16 -2.71 12.20
CA THR A 67 2.03 -3.25 13.26
C THR A 67 1.28 -4.04 14.33
N MET A 68 -0.05 -3.91 14.40
CA MET A 68 -0.88 -4.51 15.45
C MET A 68 -1.88 -5.52 14.88
N THR A 69 -2.41 -6.37 15.77
CA THR A 69 -3.54 -7.25 15.43
C THR A 69 -4.81 -6.43 15.17
N ALA A 70 -5.79 -7.01 14.46
CA ALA A 70 -7.03 -6.31 14.15
C ALA A 70 -7.76 -5.76 15.41
N PRO A 71 -7.92 -6.53 16.52
CA PRO A 71 -8.54 -6.00 17.73
C PRO A 71 -7.77 -4.83 18.36
N GLU A 72 -6.43 -4.92 18.40
CA GLU A 72 -5.58 -3.86 18.96
C GLU A 72 -5.63 -2.58 18.11
N ALA A 73 -5.61 -2.72 16.78
CA ALA A 73 -5.73 -1.60 15.86
C ALA A 73 -7.09 -0.89 15.98
N ILE A 74 -8.18 -1.65 16.16
CA ILE A 74 -9.51 -1.07 16.41
C ILE A 74 -9.50 -0.27 17.72
N GLN A 75 -8.91 -0.80 18.80
CA GLN A 75 -8.84 -0.07 20.08
C GLN A 75 -7.99 1.20 19.96
N ALA A 76 -6.87 1.16 19.24
CA ALA A 76 -6.05 2.33 18.98
C ALA A 76 -6.81 3.40 18.17
N ALA A 77 -7.56 2.99 17.15
CA ALA A 77 -8.39 3.87 16.34
C ALA A 77 -9.51 4.53 17.15
N LEU A 78 -10.20 3.76 18.01
CA LEU A 78 -11.24 4.31 18.89
C LEU A 78 -10.67 5.30 19.90
N ALA A 79 -9.49 5.02 20.46
CA ALA A 79 -8.81 5.97 21.34
C ALA A 79 -8.45 7.28 20.61
N PHE A 80 -8.15 7.21 19.31
CA PHE A 80 -7.93 8.39 18.48
C PHE A 80 -9.24 9.11 18.16
N SER A 81 -10.30 8.38 17.82
CA SER A 81 -11.64 8.91 17.58
C SER A 81 -12.16 9.70 18.78
N HIS A 82 -12.08 9.14 19.98
CA HIS A 82 -12.53 9.79 21.22
C HIS A 82 -11.79 11.10 21.54
N LYS A 83 -10.53 11.24 21.10
CA LYS A 83 -9.75 12.48 21.30
C LYS A 83 -10.15 13.59 20.31
N ASN A 84 -10.61 13.20 19.12
CA ASN A 84 -10.94 14.12 18.02
C ASN A 84 -12.44 14.40 17.90
N ALA A 85 -13.28 13.68 18.63
CA ALA A 85 -14.71 13.94 18.70
C ALA A 85 -14.96 15.30 19.37
N THR A 86 -15.62 16.20 18.65
CA THR A 86 -16.03 17.53 19.14
C THR A 86 -17.27 17.47 20.03
N ASP A 87 -18.01 16.36 19.97
CA ASP A 87 -19.20 16.07 20.77
C ASP A 87 -18.97 14.76 21.55
N ALA A 88 -19.42 14.69 22.81
CA ALA A 88 -19.15 13.57 23.72
C ALA A 88 -19.93 12.29 23.36
N ALA A 89 -20.86 12.37 22.40
CA ALA A 89 -21.58 11.22 21.89
C ALA A 89 -20.70 10.45 20.89
N VAL A 90 -20.14 9.31 21.32
CA VAL A 90 -19.28 8.46 20.51
C VAL A 90 -20.01 8.06 19.21
N ALA A 91 -19.61 8.66 18.09
CA ALA A 91 -20.23 8.39 16.79
C ALA A 91 -19.76 7.06 16.16
N ILE A 92 -18.63 6.52 16.63
CA ILE A 92 -17.97 5.33 16.06
C ILE A 92 -17.72 4.31 17.18
N HIS A 93 -18.24 3.10 17.02
CA HIS A 93 -18.02 1.96 17.90
C HIS A 93 -17.14 0.90 17.23
N ALA A 94 -16.61 -0.05 17.99
CA ALA A 94 -15.73 -1.10 17.48
C ALA A 94 -16.31 -1.90 16.29
N GLY A 95 -17.63 -2.13 16.28
CA GLY A 95 -18.30 -2.84 15.20
C GLY A 95 -18.47 -2.03 13.91
N ASP A 96 -18.20 -0.73 13.94
CA ASP A 96 -18.28 0.14 12.78
C ASP A 96 -16.96 0.23 12.00
N LEU A 97 -15.92 -0.46 12.50
CA LEU A 97 -14.62 -0.58 11.84
C LEU A 97 -14.47 -2.00 11.29
N GLU A 98 -14.29 -2.10 9.98
CA GLU A 98 -14.12 -3.38 9.30
C GLU A 98 -12.86 -3.35 8.42
N PHE A 99 -11.99 -4.35 8.57
CA PHE A 99 -10.85 -4.52 7.67
C PHE A 99 -11.23 -5.37 6.46
N GLY A 100 -10.58 -5.10 5.32
CA GLY A 100 -10.93 -5.76 4.08
C GLY A 100 -10.08 -5.39 2.88
N HIS A 101 -10.59 -5.72 1.70
CA HIS A 101 -10.02 -5.38 0.40
C HIS A 101 -10.88 -4.31 -0.27
N TRP A 102 -10.22 -3.33 -0.91
CA TRP A 102 -10.88 -2.33 -1.73
C TRP A 102 -10.54 -2.58 -3.20
N ASP A 103 -11.57 -2.79 -4.01
CA ASP A 103 -11.46 -2.83 -5.46
C ASP A 103 -11.74 -1.43 -6.04
N PRO A 104 -10.73 -0.73 -6.60
CA PRO A 104 -10.92 0.61 -7.14
C PRO A 104 -11.70 0.64 -8.47
N GLU A 105 -11.71 -0.45 -9.24
CA GLU A 105 -12.43 -0.53 -10.51
C GLU A 105 -13.92 -0.81 -10.27
N ALA A 106 -14.22 -1.83 -9.46
CA ALA A 106 -15.58 -2.18 -9.10
C ALA A 106 -16.19 -1.24 -8.05
N ARG A 107 -15.35 -0.47 -7.33
CA ARG A 107 -15.72 0.37 -6.18
C ARG A 107 -16.43 -0.42 -5.08
N THR A 108 -15.92 -1.62 -4.82
CA THR A 108 -16.49 -2.55 -3.84
C THR A 108 -15.52 -2.85 -2.71
N PHE A 109 -16.03 -2.83 -1.48
CA PHE A 109 -15.29 -3.26 -0.30
C PHE A 109 -15.69 -4.69 0.09
N THR A 110 -14.71 -5.57 0.24
CA THR A 110 -14.93 -6.96 0.68
C THR A 110 -14.29 -7.16 2.05
N VAL A 111 -15.10 -7.51 3.05
CA VAL A 111 -14.63 -7.71 4.43
C VAL A 111 -13.68 -8.91 4.51
N ASN A 112 -12.51 -8.69 5.10
CA ASN A 112 -11.53 -9.71 5.44
C ASN A 112 -10.75 -9.23 6.68
N ALA A 113 -11.04 -9.83 7.84
CA ALA A 113 -10.43 -9.43 9.11
C ALA A 113 -8.90 -9.61 9.16
N LEU A 114 -8.35 -10.51 8.33
CA LEU A 114 -6.91 -10.73 8.22
C LEU A 114 -6.23 -9.67 7.34
N SER A 115 -6.99 -8.97 6.50
CA SER A 115 -6.45 -7.95 5.61
C SER A 115 -5.84 -6.79 6.40
N LYS A 116 -4.69 -6.31 5.92
CA LYS A 116 -4.06 -5.04 6.31
C LYS A 116 -4.25 -3.95 5.23
N GLN A 117 -5.02 -4.23 4.18
CA GLN A 117 -5.00 -3.44 2.94
C GLN A 117 -5.95 -2.24 2.95
N ALA A 118 -7.14 -2.41 3.50
CA ALA A 118 -8.14 -1.37 3.57
C ALA A 118 -8.97 -1.50 4.85
N VAL A 119 -9.54 -0.38 5.26
CA VAL A 119 -10.49 -0.29 6.37
C VAL A 119 -11.71 0.51 5.92
N ARG A 120 -12.88 0.03 6.29
CA ARG A 120 -14.14 0.77 6.21
C ARG A 120 -14.51 1.24 7.61
N VAL A 121 -14.86 2.51 7.74
CA VAL A 121 -15.32 3.12 8.99
C VAL A 121 -16.65 3.80 8.72
N THR A 122 -17.65 3.51 9.55
CA THR A 122 -18.97 4.16 9.47
C THR A 122 -19.24 4.94 10.76
N ALA A 123 -19.45 6.25 10.64
CA ALA A 123 -19.82 7.11 11.76
C ALA A 123 -21.33 7.34 11.75
N HIS A 124 -21.97 7.19 12.91
CA HIS A 124 -23.42 7.24 13.04
C HIS A 124 -23.87 8.26 14.08
N ARG A 125 -24.80 9.14 13.69
CA ARG A 125 -25.67 9.93 14.57
C ARG A 125 -27.12 9.59 14.30
N THR A 126 -27.69 8.68 15.07
CA THR A 126 -29.03 8.12 14.85
C THR A 126 -29.85 8.09 16.14
N ASP A 127 -31.18 8.00 16.02
CA ASP A 127 -32.09 7.86 17.16
C ASP A 127 -31.85 6.51 17.84
N ALA A 128 -31.51 5.48 17.06
CA ALA A 128 -31.16 4.15 17.57
C ALA A 128 -29.94 4.15 18.51
N ARG A 129 -28.98 5.07 18.29
CA ARG A 129 -27.80 5.27 19.15
C ARG A 129 -27.99 6.37 20.20
N GLY A 130 -29.15 7.03 20.22
CA GLY A 130 -29.44 8.14 21.12
C GLY A 130 -28.55 9.37 20.91
N ASN A 131 -27.97 9.53 19.72
CA ASN A 131 -26.99 10.59 19.41
C ASN A 131 -27.30 11.36 18.11
N TYR A 132 -28.54 11.30 17.63
CA TYR A 132 -29.02 12.04 16.46
C TYR A 132 -28.82 13.57 16.61
N VAL A 133 -28.86 14.29 15.49
CA VAL A 133 -28.70 15.74 15.47
C VAL A 133 -30.02 16.41 15.86
N GLU A 134 -30.10 16.93 17.08
CA GLU A 134 -31.31 17.61 17.55
C GLU A 134 -31.63 18.87 16.72
N GLY A 135 -32.90 19.04 16.36
CA GLY A 135 -33.39 20.24 15.70
C GLY A 135 -33.48 21.40 16.69
N LEU A 136 -32.90 22.56 16.36
CA LEU A 136 -32.95 23.75 17.21
C LEU A 136 -34.33 24.42 17.13
N LEU A 137 -34.86 24.58 15.91
CA LEU A 137 -36.09 25.33 15.67
C LEU A 137 -37.23 24.44 15.17
N THR A 138 -36.91 23.35 14.46
CA THR A 138 -37.89 22.41 13.93
C THR A 138 -38.58 21.56 15.00
N HIS A 139 -38.06 21.58 16.24
CA HIS A 139 -38.75 21.01 17.41
C HIS A 139 -40.14 21.61 17.61
N MET A 140 -40.31 22.91 17.32
CA MET A 140 -41.62 23.60 17.39
C MET A 140 -42.61 23.11 16.33
N LEU A 141 -42.12 22.46 15.27
CA LEU A 141 -42.91 21.87 14.19
C LEU A 141 -43.12 20.35 14.40
N GLY A 142 -42.69 19.80 15.53
CA GLY A 142 -42.79 18.37 15.84
C GLY A 142 -41.68 17.50 15.23
N ILE A 143 -40.68 18.09 14.58
CA ILE A 143 -39.51 17.38 14.06
C ILE A 143 -38.43 17.41 15.14
N ARG A 144 -38.08 16.24 15.70
CA ARG A 144 -37.13 16.15 16.81
C ARG A 144 -35.68 16.42 16.39
N GLY A 145 -35.33 16.07 15.16
CA GLY A 145 -33.97 16.19 14.65
C GLY A 145 -33.76 15.37 13.38
N PHE A 146 -32.50 15.16 13.05
CA PHE A 146 -32.06 14.50 11.84
C PHE A 146 -31.06 13.39 12.16
N GLU A 147 -31.17 12.27 11.45
CA GLU A 147 -30.16 11.21 11.47
C GLU A 147 -29.13 11.49 10.38
N VAL A 148 -27.87 11.23 10.71
CA VAL A 148 -26.73 11.49 9.83
C VAL A 148 -25.74 10.34 9.96
N GLU A 149 -25.28 9.83 8.83
CA GLU A 149 -24.27 8.80 8.74
C GLU A 149 -23.20 9.25 7.76
N ALA A 150 -21.94 8.90 8.02
CA ALA A 150 -20.82 9.14 7.13
C ALA A 150 -19.98 7.86 7.02
N GLU A 151 -19.60 7.48 5.81
CA GLU A 151 -18.80 6.29 5.53
C GLU A 151 -17.48 6.70 4.86
N THR A 152 -16.39 6.11 5.31
CA THR A 152 -15.08 6.22 4.69
C THR A 152 -14.50 4.85 4.45
N VAL A 153 -14.04 4.60 3.22
CA VAL A 153 -13.13 3.51 2.91
C VAL A 153 -11.74 4.09 2.68
N LEU A 154 -10.80 3.70 3.53
CA LEU A 154 -9.40 4.04 3.34
C LEU A 154 -8.63 2.79 2.94
N ALA A 155 -8.04 2.83 1.75
CA ALA A 155 -7.13 1.81 1.27
C ALA A 155 -5.72 2.38 1.24
N GLY A 156 -4.76 1.66 1.82
CA GLY A 156 -3.35 2.00 1.62
C GLY A 156 -3.04 1.82 0.14
N ASN A 157 -2.50 2.85 -0.51
CA ASN A 157 -2.03 2.69 -1.87
C ASN A 157 -0.54 2.32 -1.82
N PRO A 158 -0.16 1.13 -2.25
CA PRO A 158 1.25 0.77 -2.36
C PRO A 158 2.00 1.73 -3.30
N THR A 159 3.18 2.17 -2.85
CA THR A 159 3.97 3.22 -3.50
C THR A 159 4.62 2.76 -4.79
N LEU A 160 4.94 3.71 -5.67
CA LEU A 160 5.81 3.46 -6.83
C LEU A 160 7.08 2.69 -6.44
N CYS A 161 7.67 3.03 -5.29
CA CYS A 161 8.87 2.39 -4.76
C CYS A 161 8.69 0.91 -4.37
N SER A 162 7.48 0.51 -3.97
CA SER A 162 7.15 -0.91 -3.73
C SER A 162 6.86 -1.69 -5.02
N GLN A 163 6.52 -1.00 -6.11
CA GLN A 163 6.19 -1.60 -7.40
C GLN A 163 7.42 -1.77 -8.28
N ASN A 164 8.19 -0.69 -8.42
CA ASN A 164 9.29 -0.55 -9.36
C ASN A 164 10.34 0.37 -8.75
N GLY A 165 11.42 -0.20 -8.27
CA GLY A 165 12.45 0.63 -7.68
C GLY A 165 13.59 -0.07 -6.99
N LEU A 166 14.59 0.75 -6.66
CA LEU A 166 15.73 0.39 -5.84
C LEU A 166 15.54 1.02 -4.47
N VAL A 167 15.27 0.20 -3.46
CA VAL A 167 14.92 0.68 -2.12
C VAL A 167 15.84 0.05 -1.09
N ALA A 168 16.39 0.88 -0.20
CA ALA A 168 17.27 0.41 0.86
C ALA A 168 17.01 1.12 2.19
N GLU A 169 17.10 0.40 3.30
CA GLU A 169 17.06 1.04 4.64
C GLU A 169 18.33 1.87 4.91
N ASP A 170 19.52 1.37 4.53
CA ASP A 170 20.79 2.04 4.87
C ASP A 170 21.31 2.91 3.72
N SER A 171 21.64 2.30 2.57
CA SER A 171 22.16 3.09 1.45
C SER A 171 21.85 2.50 0.09
N VAL A 172 21.64 3.37 -0.90
CA VAL A 172 21.64 2.99 -2.32
C VAL A 172 22.89 3.58 -2.97
N GLU A 173 23.82 2.72 -3.37
CA GLU A 173 25.01 3.09 -4.14
C GLU A 173 24.85 2.67 -5.60
N MET A 174 25.03 3.62 -6.52
CA MET A 174 25.02 3.35 -7.97
C MET A 174 26.22 3.97 -8.69
N THR A 175 26.67 3.29 -9.74
CA THR A 175 27.75 3.77 -10.61
C THR A 175 27.23 4.78 -11.64
N SER A 176 28.02 5.06 -12.68
CA SER A 176 27.66 5.94 -13.79
C SER A 176 26.90 5.21 -14.90
N ALA A 177 26.25 5.98 -15.79
CA ALA A 177 25.65 5.50 -17.03
C ALA A 177 24.45 4.55 -16.87
N ASN A 178 23.70 4.67 -15.77
CA ASN A 178 22.39 4.03 -15.65
C ASN A 178 21.31 4.92 -16.27
N ALA A 179 20.31 4.31 -16.88
CA ALA A 179 19.11 5.00 -17.35
C ALA A 179 17.92 4.47 -16.57
N PHE A 180 17.24 5.33 -15.80
CA PHE A 180 16.02 5.00 -15.08
C PHE A 180 14.82 5.50 -15.87
N GLY A 181 13.91 4.60 -16.20
CA GLY A 181 12.73 4.88 -17.01
C GLY A 181 11.68 5.75 -16.30
N ILE A 182 10.53 5.89 -16.96
CA ILE A 182 9.37 6.62 -16.43
C ILE A 182 8.86 5.94 -15.16
N ASN A 183 8.48 6.73 -14.15
CA ASN A 183 7.92 6.25 -12.87
C ASN A 183 8.80 5.27 -12.07
N TYR A 184 10.11 5.23 -12.33
CA TYR A 184 11.04 4.41 -11.58
C TYR A 184 11.42 5.09 -10.25
N CYS A 185 11.35 4.38 -9.13
CA CYS A 185 11.67 4.95 -7.84
C CYS A 185 13.02 4.47 -7.31
N ILE A 186 13.77 5.40 -6.71
CA ILE A 186 14.91 5.12 -5.84
C ILE A 186 14.63 5.75 -4.49
N HIS A 187 14.81 4.98 -3.43
CA HIS A 187 14.60 5.47 -2.07
C HIS A 187 15.63 4.89 -1.11
N SER A 188 16.10 5.73 -0.19
CA SER A 188 16.92 5.32 0.95
C SER A 188 16.45 6.04 2.20
N ASP A 189 16.45 5.36 3.34
CA ASP A 189 16.14 5.99 4.63
C ASP A 189 17.35 6.79 5.17
N HIS A 190 18.58 6.62 4.64
CA HIS A 190 19.75 7.35 5.13
C HIS A 190 20.55 8.02 4.01
N THR A 191 21.11 7.27 3.06
CA THR A 191 22.03 7.85 2.05
C THR A 191 21.79 7.30 0.65
N ILE A 192 21.85 8.17 -0.36
CA ILE A 192 21.96 7.77 -1.77
C ILE A 192 23.28 8.29 -2.30
N LYS A 193 24.05 7.39 -2.90
CA LYS A 193 25.32 7.73 -3.54
C LYS A 193 25.27 7.34 -5.00
N MET A 194 25.51 8.29 -5.88
CA MET A 194 25.55 8.03 -7.31
C MET A 194 26.72 8.74 -7.98
N SER A 195 27.24 8.12 -9.04
CA SER A 195 28.22 8.79 -9.91
C SER A 195 27.51 9.73 -10.90
N ILE A 196 28.27 10.31 -11.84
CA ILE A 196 27.73 11.17 -12.91
C ILE A 196 27.19 10.36 -14.09
N GLY A 197 26.38 11.00 -14.94
CA GLY A 197 25.89 10.44 -16.20
C GLY A 197 24.78 9.41 -16.03
N ASN A 198 24.03 9.46 -14.93
CA ASN A 198 22.78 8.72 -14.78
C ASN A 198 21.62 9.57 -15.30
N ASP A 199 20.70 8.95 -16.03
CA ASP A 199 19.54 9.60 -16.65
C ASP A 199 18.25 9.18 -15.94
N PHE A 200 17.37 10.14 -15.69
CA PHE A 200 16.13 9.96 -14.92
C PHE A 200 14.93 10.38 -15.77
N GLY A 201 14.11 9.40 -16.15
CA GLY A 201 12.90 9.59 -16.94
C GLY A 201 11.82 10.38 -16.20
N ALA A 202 10.84 10.86 -16.96
CA ALA A 202 9.71 11.63 -16.40
C ALA A 202 8.97 10.84 -15.31
N GLY A 203 8.63 11.50 -14.20
CA GLY A 203 7.91 10.88 -13.09
C GLY A 203 8.74 9.89 -12.25
N SER A 204 10.02 9.69 -12.57
CA SER A 204 10.93 9.01 -11.66
C SER A 204 11.06 9.78 -10.35
N ILE A 205 11.33 9.05 -9.26
CA ILE A 205 11.45 9.63 -7.92
C ILE A 205 12.78 9.18 -7.34
N VAL A 206 13.55 10.12 -6.83
CA VAL A 206 14.73 9.88 -6.00
C VAL A 206 14.46 10.49 -4.64
N SER A 207 14.38 9.67 -3.60
CA SER A 207 13.89 10.14 -2.31
C SER A 207 14.75 9.75 -1.12
N LEU A 208 14.89 10.71 -0.21
CA LEU A 208 15.67 10.66 1.03
C LEU A 208 14.94 11.49 2.11
N PRO A 209 15.17 11.22 3.41
CA PRO A 209 14.69 12.11 4.47
C PRO A 209 15.28 13.52 4.41
N ASP A 210 16.56 13.62 4.07
CA ASP A 210 17.29 14.87 3.90
C ASP A 210 18.04 14.82 2.58
N THR A 211 17.78 15.81 1.71
CA THR A 211 18.47 15.93 0.42
C THR A 211 19.97 16.20 0.57
N ALA A 212 20.44 16.65 1.73
CA ALA A 212 21.85 16.81 2.03
C ALA A 212 22.63 15.48 2.07
N ASP A 213 21.94 14.35 2.30
CA ASP A 213 22.53 13.02 2.30
C ASP A 213 22.68 12.41 0.89
N LEU A 214 22.32 13.17 -0.15
CA LEU A 214 22.62 12.82 -1.53
C LEU A 214 24.11 13.06 -1.84
N GLN A 215 24.85 11.97 -2.05
CA GLN A 215 26.27 12.02 -2.37
C GLN A 215 26.50 11.87 -3.88
N ILE A 216 26.81 12.98 -4.53
CA ILE A 216 27.23 13.03 -5.93
C ILE A 216 28.57 13.73 -6.10
N PRO A 217 29.40 13.35 -7.09
CA PRO A 217 30.64 14.05 -7.37
C PRO A 217 30.42 15.55 -7.52
N SER A 218 31.16 16.34 -6.73
CA SER A 218 31.09 17.81 -6.70
C SER A 218 29.73 18.43 -6.31
N GLY A 219 28.75 17.63 -5.88
CA GLY A 219 27.40 18.13 -5.57
C GLY A 219 26.60 18.59 -6.79
N ASP A 220 27.06 18.30 -8.01
CA ASP A 220 26.44 18.80 -9.24
C ASP A 220 25.32 17.88 -9.72
N VAL A 221 24.09 18.22 -9.33
CA VAL A 221 22.86 17.52 -9.76
C VAL A 221 22.70 17.56 -11.28
N GLY A 222 23.18 18.62 -11.95
CA GLY A 222 23.09 18.77 -13.41
C GLY A 222 23.94 17.77 -14.19
N SER A 223 24.91 17.12 -13.54
CA SER A 223 25.68 16.01 -14.12
C SER A 223 24.87 14.71 -14.26
N ASN A 224 23.62 14.68 -13.77
CA ASN A 224 22.66 13.59 -13.93
C ASN A 224 21.32 14.16 -14.45
N PRO A 225 21.03 14.04 -15.76
CA PRO A 225 19.80 14.58 -16.35
C PRO A 225 18.54 14.05 -15.67
N GLY A 226 17.55 14.92 -15.40
CA GLY A 226 16.28 14.56 -14.76
C GLY A 226 16.32 14.39 -13.24
N LEU A 227 17.52 14.37 -12.62
CA LEU A 227 17.66 14.16 -11.17
C LEU A 227 17.04 15.31 -10.36
N ALA A 228 17.16 16.55 -10.86
CA ALA A 228 16.62 17.72 -10.15
C ALA A 228 15.10 17.67 -10.04
N GLU A 229 14.42 17.17 -11.07
CA GLU A 229 12.97 16.97 -11.09
C GLU A 229 12.54 15.73 -10.30
N ALA A 230 13.36 14.68 -10.28
CA ALA A 230 13.08 13.44 -9.57
C ALA A 230 13.33 13.54 -8.04
N LEU A 231 14.23 14.43 -7.61
CA LEU A 231 14.64 14.54 -6.21
C LEU A 231 13.50 15.07 -5.33
N THR A 232 13.15 14.31 -4.30
CA THR A 232 12.05 14.63 -3.38
C THR A 232 12.40 14.21 -1.94
N GLU A 233 12.03 15.02 -0.95
CA GLU A 233 12.18 14.63 0.46
C GLU A 233 11.02 13.73 0.90
N MET A 234 11.35 12.57 1.50
CA MET A 234 10.37 11.63 2.05
C MET A 234 10.88 11.08 3.40
N PRO A 235 10.01 11.00 4.43
CA PRO A 235 10.41 10.56 5.77
C PRO A 235 10.90 9.11 5.78
N PRO A 236 11.81 8.73 6.70
CA PRO A 236 12.34 7.38 6.78
C PRO A 236 11.28 6.47 7.41
N ARG A 237 10.82 5.48 6.67
CA ARG A 237 9.73 4.60 7.13
C ARG A 237 9.84 3.16 6.64
N LEU A 238 11.01 2.75 6.19
CA LEU A 238 11.23 1.39 5.76
C LEU A 238 11.34 0.46 6.97
N ASN A 239 10.62 -0.66 6.91
CA ASN A 239 10.79 -1.79 7.82
C ASN A 239 10.80 -3.09 7.00
N ILE A 240 11.80 -3.19 6.13
CA ILE A 240 12.07 -4.30 5.22
C ILE A 240 12.24 -5.58 6.02
N ASN A 241 12.81 -5.51 7.23
CA ASN A 241 12.91 -6.65 8.13
C ASN A 241 11.54 -7.26 8.45
N GLN A 242 10.56 -6.44 8.82
CA GLN A 242 9.19 -6.92 9.08
C GLN A 242 8.48 -7.35 7.79
N ILE A 243 8.66 -6.63 6.69
CA ILE A 243 8.04 -6.97 5.40
C ILE A 243 8.50 -8.35 4.92
N ILE A 244 9.80 -8.63 4.99
CA ILE A 244 10.37 -9.93 4.62
C ILE A 244 9.86 -11.02 5.55
N GLU A 245 9.74 -10.74 6.85
CA GLU A 245 9.19 -11.70 7.80
C GLU A 245 7.73 -12.03 7.52
N ASP A 246 6.87 -11.02 7.38
CA ASP A 246 5.45 -11.17 7.07
C ASP A 246 5.26 -11.97 5.78
N PHE A 247 6.04 -11.66 4.74
CA PHE A 247 6.00 -12.38 3.47
C PHE A 247 6.38 -13.86 3.64
N ALA A 248 7.52 -14.12 4.29
CA ALA A 248 8.02 -15.47 4.42
C ALA A 248 7.07 -16.33 5.27
N VAL A 249 6.46 -15.75 6.31
CA VAL A 249 5.40 -16.40 7.09
C VAL A 249 4.15 -16.66 6.24
N ALA A 250 3.74 -15.73 5.37
CA ALA A 250 2.57 -15.92 4.50
C ALA A 250 2.76 -17.09 3.51
N VAL A 251 3.95 -17.20 2.91
CA VAL A 251 4.31 -18.37 2.08
C VAL A 251 4.36 -19.64 2.92
N GLU A 252 4.92 -19.59 4.13
CA GLU A 252 5.04 -20.74 5.03
C GLU A 252 3.71 -21.23 5.62
N THR A 253 2.69 -20.38 5.63
CA THR A 253 1.31 -20.72 6.04
C THR A 253 0.42 -21.09 4.85
N GLY A 254 0.89 -20.87 3.62
CA GLY A 254 0.18 -21.27 2.40
C GLY A 254 -0.93 -20.30 2.00
N GLU A 255 -0.78 -19.02 2.32
CA GLU A 255 -1.72 -17.98 1.88
C GLU A 255 -1.77 -17.93 0.34
N SER A 256 -2.95 -18.17 -0.24
CA SER A 256 -3.12 -18.32 -1.69
C SER A 256 -2.74 -17.10 -2.51
N GLU A 257 -2.63 -15.93 -1.88
CA GLU A 257 -2.18 -14.67 -2.50
C GLU A 257 -0.68 -14.73 -2.89
N TYR A 258 0.09 -15.59 -2.23
CA TYR A 258 1.56 -15.68 -2.36
C TYR A 258 2.06 -16.93 -3.08
N ILE A 259 1.14 -17.80 -3.47
CA ILE A 259 1.45 -19.07 -4.14
C ILE A 259 1.04 -18.92 -5.60
N PRO A 260 1.96 -19.13 -6.58
CA PRO A 260 1.61 -19.00 -7.98
C PRO A 260 0.45 -19.92 -8.37
N ALA A 261 -0.40 -19.44 -9.27
CA ALA A 261 -1.53 -20.22 -9.75
C ALA A 261 -1.05 -21.54 -10.36
N GLY A 262 -1.68 -22.66 -9.98
CA GLY A 262 -1.31 -23.99 -10.46
C GLY A 262 -0.19 -24.68 -9.67
N VAL A 263 0.43 -24.01 -8.70
CA VAL A 263 1.41 -24.66 -7.80
C VAL A 263 0.72 -25.35 -6.64
N ARG A 264 0.99 -26.64 -6.46
CA ARG A 264 0.53 -27.42 -5.32
C ARG A 264 1.38 -27.11 -4.09
N TYR A 265 0.75 -26.47 -3.12
CA TYR A 265 1.34 -26.18 -1.83
C TYR A 265 1.45 -27.44 -0.95
N SER A 266 2.66 -27.79 -0.50
CA SER A 266 2.88 -28.97 0.35
C SER A 266 4.24 -28.95 1.06
N TRP A 267 4.22 -29.05 2.39
CA TRP A 267 5.43 -29.24 3.20
C TRP A 267 5.99 -30.67 3.19
N ASN A 268 5.26 -31.62 2.59
CA ASN A 268 5.68 -33.03 2.58
C ASN A 268 6.82 -33.30 1.60
N ASN A 269 7.03 -32.43 0.60
CA ASN A 269 8.14 -32.53 -0.35
C ASN A 269 9.41 -31.89 0.25
N ARG A 270 9.82 -32.39 1.42
CA ARG A 270 10.98 -31.91 2.17
C ARG A 270 12.20 -32.79 1.92
N THR A 271 13.28 -32.16 1.46
CA THR A 271 14.58 -32.78 1.26
C THR A 271 15.58 -32.22 2.26
N THR A 272 16.19 -33.08 3.08
CA THR A 272 17.27 -32.68 3.97
C THR A 272 18.59 -32.60 3.20
N VAL A 273 19.31 -31.50 3.36
CA VAL A 273 20.56 -31.22 2.65
C VAL A 273 21.72 -31.21 3.64
N ASN A 274 22.66 -32.14 3.45
CA ASN A 274 23.90 -32.21 4.22
C ASN A 274 25.07 -31.79 3.32
N GLY A 275 25.71 -30.66 3.62
CA GLY A 275 26.79 -30.13 2.78
C GLY A 275 26.24 -29.47 1.52
N GLN A 276 26.66 -29.93 0.34
CA GLN A 276 26.28 -29.33 -0.94
C GLN A 276 25.36 -30.26 -1.73
N LEU A 277 24.19 -29.78 -2.14
CA LEU A 277 23.29 -30.47 -3.04
C LEU A 277 23.26 -29.75 -4.38
N LYS A 278 23.61 -30.46 -5.45
CA LYS A 278 23.43 -29.98 -6.81
C LYS A 278 21.99 -30.21 -7.25
N LEU A 279 21.37 -29.19 -7.83
CA LEU A 279 20.01 -29.25 -8.33
C LEU A 279 20.03 -28.86 -9.80
N SER A 280 19.55 -29.75 -10.66
CA SER A 280 19.25 -29.45 -12.06
C SER A 280 17.74 -29.22 -12.24
N PRO A 281 17.29 -28.56 -13.32
CA PRO A 281 15.86 -28.26 -13.53
C PRO A 281 14.94 -29.49 -13.48
N ASP A 282 15.39 -30.64 -13.98
CA ASP A 282 14.66 -31.91 -13.97
C ASP A 282 14.43 -32.49 -12.58
N MET A 283 15.20 -32.05 -11.57
CA MET A 283 15.00 -32.44 -10.18
C MET A 283 13.88 -31.66 -9.49
N MET A 284 13.45 -30.53 -10.06
CA MET A 284 12.36 -29.71 -9.54
C MET A 284 11.16 -29.75 -10.46
N MET A 285 10.16 -30.55 -10.08
CA MET A 285 8.91 -30.64 -10.83
C MET A 285 8.19 -29.29 -10.82
N ALA A 286 7.83 -28.81 -12.00
CA ALA A 286 6.93 -27.68 -12.20
C ALA A 286 5.55 -27.96 -11.57
N GLY A 287 4.90 -26.92 -11.07
CA GLY A 287 3.62 -26.98 -10.37
C GLY A 287 3.72 -27.50 -8.93
N GLU A 288 4.92 -27.61 -8.35
CA GLU A 288 5.10 -28.11 -6.97
C GLU A 288 5.90 -27.14 -6.10
N MET A 289 5.60 -27.17 -4.79
CA MET A 289 6.46 -26.60 -3.77
C MET A 289 7.62 -27.57 -3.46
N HIS A 290 8.84 -27.04 -3.40
CA HIS A 290 10.05 -27.76 -3.01
C HIS A 290 10.63 -27.16 -1.73
N VAL A 291 10.87 -28.01 -0.74
CA VAL A 291 11.38 -27.60 0.57
C VAL A 291 12.75 -28.23 0.79
N PHE A 292 13.80 -27.42 0.86
CA PHE A 292 15.16 -27.89 1.13
C PHE A 292 15.64 -27.41 2.49
N ASP A 293 15.91 -28.35 3.40
CA ASP A 293 16.26 -28.07 4.79
C ASP A 293 17.71 -28.48 5.09
N CYS A 294 18.54 -27.49 5.40
CA CYS A 294 19.94 -27.62 5.76
C CYS A 294 20.20 -27.76 7.28
N GLY A 295 19.17 -28.03 8.09
CA GLY A 295 19.30 -28.19 9.53
C GLY A 295 19.86 -26.91 10.18
N SER A 296 21.16 -26.92 10.54
CA SER A 296 21.84 -25.76 11.13
C SER A 296 22.19 -24.64 10.14
N GLY A 297 21.63 -24.64 8.92
CA GLY A 297 21.85 -23.59 7.91
C GLY A 297 23.23 -23.59 7.22
N ASN A 298 24.03 -24.65 7.39
CA ASN A 298 25.39 -24.71 6.81
C ASN A 298 25.46 -25.33 5.41
N GLY A 299 24.38 -25.97 4.94
CA GLY A 299 24.36 -26.55 3.61
C GLY A 299 24.14 -25.52 2.51
N THR A 300 24.44 -25.93 1.28
CA THR A 300 24.38 -25.11 0.07
C THR A 300 23.61 -25.84 -1.02
N LEU A 301 22.64 -25.15 -1.63
CA LEU A 301 22.00 -25.56 -2.88
C LEU A 301 22.80 -24.96 -4.03
N ASP A 302 23.32 -25.80 -4.89
CA ASP A 302 24.05 -25.43 -6.10
C ASP A 302 23.16 -25.68 -7.29
N LEU A 303 22.49 -24.63 -7.76
CA LEU A 303 21.55 -24.74 -8.89
C LEU A 303 22.34 -24.70 -10.18
N GLU A 304 22.22 -25.76 -10.96
CA GLU A 304 22.86 -25.88 -12.25
C GLU A 304 22.14 -25.05 -13.30
N THR A 305 22.80 -24.83 -14.43
CA THR A 305 22.28 -24.03 -15.54
C THR A 305 20.94 -24.56 -16.06
N GLY A 306 20.04 -23.66 -16.41
CA GLY A 306 18.71 -23.99 -16.92
C GLY A 306 17.60 -23.12 -16.32
N THR A 307 16.38 -23.36 -16.78
CA THR A 307 15.19 -22.60 -16.36
C THR A 307 14.37 -23.39 -15.34
N TYR A 308 14.11 -22.78 -14.20
CA TYR A 308 13.28 -23.30 -13.12
C TYR A 308 11.95 -22.55 -13.14
N GLY A 309 10.89 -23.24 -13.54
CA GLY A 309 9.58 -22.65 -13.84
C GLY A 309 8.47 -23.15 -12.92
N ASP A 310 7.46 -22.30 -12.69
CA ASP A 310 6.18 -22.67 -12.07
C ASP A 310 6.34 -23.35 -10.71
N LEU A 311 7.08 -22.76 -9.78
CA LEU A 311 7.40 -23.43 -8.51
C LEU A 311 7.43 -22.49 -7.31
N VAL A 312 7.32 -23.09 -6.13
CA VAL A 312 7.65 -22.43 -4.86
C VAL A 312 8.87 -23.13 -4.27
N LEU A 313 9.94 -22.39 -4.01
CA LEU A 313 11.16 -22.90 -3.41
C LEU A 313 11.31 -22.31 -2.01
N TRP A 314 11.24 -23.16 -0.99
CA TRP A 314 11.58 -22.77 0.38
C TRP A 314 12.91 -23.41 0.79
N THR A 315 13.80 -22.63 1.39
CA THR A 315 15.03 -23.17 1.96
C THR A 315 15.65 -22.32 3.05
N ASN A 316 16.32 -22.94 4.02
CA ASN A 316 17.24 -22.28 4.97
C ASN A 316 18.73 -22.48 4.58
N CYS A 317 18.99 -23.11 3.44
CA CYS A 317 20.32 -23.33 2.88
C CYS A 317 20.83 -22.08 2.17
N LYS A 318 22.16 -21.92 2.08
CA LYS A 318 22.74 -20.97 1.13
C LYS A 318 22.40 -21.41 -0.30
N MET A 319 22.23 -20.46 -1.20
CA MET A 319 21.93 -20.72 -2.61
C MET A 319 23.05 -20.18 -3.48
N LYS A 320 23.53 -21.04 -4.37
CA LYS A 320 24.51 -20.70 -5.39
C LYS A 320 23.89 -20.97 -6.75
N PHE A 321 23.75 -19.94 -7.56
CA PHE A 321 23.26 -20.06 -8.93
C PHE A 321 24.44 -20.28 -9.87
N GLY A 322 24.32 -21.31 -10.71
CA GLY A 322 25.21 -21.52 -11.83
C GLY A 322 25.00 -20.47 -12.92
N GLN A 323 25.95 -20.39 -13.85
CA GLN A 323 25.86 -19.49 -14.99
C GLN A 323 24.67 -19.85 -15.89
N GLY A 324 23.86 -18.87 -16.26
CA GLY A 324 22.69 -19.08 -17.12
C GLY A 324 21.48 -19.68 -16.39
N THR A 325 21.46 -19.63 -15.05
CA THR A 325 20.27 -20.01 -14.26
C THR A 325 19.17 -19.00 -14.50
N ALA A 326 17.97 -19.47 -14.84
CA ALA A 326 16.78 -18.64 -15.00
C ALA A 326 15.64 -19.14 -14.11
N PHE A 327 14.85 -18.22 -13.57
CA PHE A 327 13.60 -18.52 -12.89
C PHE A 327 12.44 -17.83 -13.59
N GLU A 328 11.31 -18.52 -13.73
CA GLU A 328 10.10 -17.98 -14.38
C GLU A 328 8.87 -18.43 -13.58
N ASN A 329 7.95 -17.50 -13.27
CA ASN A 329 6.75 -17.80 -12.47
C ASN A 329 7.09 -18.55 -11.16
N ALA A 330 7.99 -17.98 -10.37
CA ALA A 330 8.56 -18.66 -9.20
C ALA A 330 8.55 -17.79 -7.94
N VAL A 331 8.26 -18.40 -6.80
CA VAL A 331 8.39 -17.78 -5.48
C VAL A 331 9.50 -18.48 -4.70
N ILE A 332 10.49 -17.72 -4.27
CA ILE A 332 11.68 -18.23 -3.59
C ILE A 332 11.75 -17.59 -2.20
N VAL A 333 11.74 -18.42 -1.16
CA VAL A 333 11.92 -18.01 0.23
C VAL A 333 13.19 -18.63 0.77
N GLN A 334 14.13 -17.77 1.16
CA GLN A 334 15.46 -18.13 1.62
C GLN A 334 15.67 -17.61 3.06
N ARG A 335 15.90 -18.51 4.01
CA ARG A 335 15.97 -18.23 5.46
C ARG A 335 17.39 -18.27 6.04
N ASN A 336 18.44 -18.10 5.23
CA ASN A 336 19.82 -18.07 5.73
C ASN A 336 20.24 -16.62 5.97
N ALA A 337 20.60 -16.26 7.20
CA ALA A 337 20.99 -14.88 7.54
C ALA A 337 22.41 -14.47 7.12
N ALA A 338 23.13 -15.27 6.31
CA ALA A 338 24.47 -14.90 5.87
C ALA A 338 24.44 -13.66 4.95
N SER A 339 25.43 -12.78 5.05
CA SER A 339 25.57 -11.60 4.18
C SER A 339 25.67 -11.93 2.69
N GLN A 340 26.02 -13.17 2.36
CA GLN A 340 26.03 -13.73 1.01
C GLN A 340 25.30 -15.08 1.04
N ALA A 341 24.01 -15.03 1.37
CA ALA A 341 23.13 -16.19 1.40
C ALA A 341 22.79 -16.66 0.00
N ILE A 342 22.67 -15.73 -0.94
CA ILE A 342 22.46 -15.99 -2.36
C ILE A 342 23.66 -15.46 -3.14
N SER A 343 24.22 -16.28 -4.01
CA SER A 343 25.37 -15.91 -4.82
C SER A 343 25.27 -16.42 -6.24
N ALA A 344 25.72 -15.59 -7.19
CA ALA A 344 25.83 -15.98 -8.59
C ALA A 344 27.08 -15.35 -9.23
N PRO A 345 27.85 -16.13 -10.02
CA PRO A 345 29.02 -15.61 -10.71
C PRO A 345 28.63 -14.68 -11.86
N ASN A 346 27.65 -15.06 -12.68
CA ASN A 346 27.16 -14.25 -13.79
C ASN A 346 25.88 -14.83 -14.44
N GLY A 347 25.17 -14.00 -15.20
CA GLY A 347 24.16 -14.45 -16.17
C GLY A 347 22.95 -15.12 -15.53
N VAL A 348 22.48 -14.59 -14.40
CA VAL A 348 21.25 -15.06 -13.76
C VAL A 348 20.09 -14.21 -14.25
N ARG A 349 18.99 -14.88 -14.60
CA ARG A 349 17.76 -14.23 -15.04
C ARG A 349 16.61 -14.52 -14.07
N PHE A 350 15.93 -13.48 -13.64
CA PHE A 350 14.66 -13.59 -12.92
C PHE A 350 13.54 -13.07 -13.79
N GLY A 351 12.54 -13.93 -13.99
CA GLY A 351 11.35 -13.68 -14.78
C GLY A 351 11.52 -13.88 -16.29
N ALA A 352 10.38 -14.03 -16.95
CA ALA A 352 10.28 -14.34 -18.36
C ALA A 352 10.59 -13.10 -19.23
N VAL A 353 11.27 -13.29 -20.37
CA VAL A 353 11.52 -12.20 -21.34
C VAL A 353 10.30 -12.04 -22.25
N ASP A 354 9.20 -11.56 -21.69
CA ASP A 354 7.89 -11.52 -22.35
C ASP A 354 7.28 -10.11 -22.39
N ASN A 355 8.12 -9.09 -22.20
CA ASN A 355 7.71 -7.70 -22.04
C ASN A 355 6.78 -7.49 -20.83
N CYS A 356 7.09 -8.18 -19.72
CA CYS A 356 6.37 -8.12 -18.46
C CYS A 356 4.93 -8.58 -18.58
N ALA A 357 4.70 -9.67 -19.31
CA ALA A 357 3.39 -10.29 -19.28
C ALA A 357 3.12 -10.78 -17.84
N PRO A 358 1.86 -10.82 -17.39
CA PRO A 358 1.55 -11.23 -16.02
C PRO A 358 1.97 -12.68 -15.69
N SER A 359 2.26 -13.50 -16.70
CA SER A 359 2.67 -14.90 -16.55
C SER A 359 4.20 -15.04 -16.69
N GLY A 360 4.93 -14.94 -15.59
CA GLY A 360 6.39 -15.06 -15.64
C GLY A 360 7.13 -14.42 -14.48
N ASP A 361 6.43 -13.63 -13.65
CA ASP A 361 6.99 -12.89 -12.53
C ASP A 361 7.76 -13.79 -11.55
N VAL A 362 8.82 -13.24 -10.97
CA VAL A 362 9.58 -13.93 -9.91
C VAL A 362 9.62 -13.08 -8.66
N LEU A 363 9.36 -13.72 -7.53
CA LEU A 363 9.45 -13.10 -6.22
C LEU A 363 10.45 -13.86 -5.36
N LEU A 364 11.55 -13.20 -5.05
CA LEU A 364 12.63 -13.78 -4.28
C LEU A 364 12.81 -12.99 -2.99
N VAL A 365 12.73 -13.70 -1.87
CA VAL A 365 12.89 -13.14 -0.53
C VAL A 365 13.98 -13.89 0.22
N THR A 366 14.90 -13.14 0.82
CA THR A 366 16.03 -13.69 1.56
C THR A 366 16.26 -12.99 2.90
N GLU A 367 16.50 -13.76 3.96
CA GLU A 367 16.93 -13.21 5.25
C GLU A 367 18.39 -12.79 5.27
N GLY A 368 19.18 -13.29 4.33
CA GLY A 368 20.57 -12.89 4.15
C GLY A 368 20.73 -11.79 3.13
N GLY A 369 21.96 -11.61 2.67
CA GLY A 369 22.26 -10.77 1.52
C GLY A 369 22.39 -11.57 0.22
N MET A 370 22.46 -10.83 -0.89
CA MET A 370 22.54 -11.37 -2.24
C MET A 370 23.66 -10.71 -3.03
N GLN A 371 24.43 -11.52 -3.77
CA GLN A 371 25.48 -11.03 -4.63
C GLN A 371 25.44 -11.67 -6.03
N VAL A 372 25.33 -10.84 -7.07
CA VAL A 372 25.42 -11.27 -8.47
C VAL A 372 26.55 -10.50 -9.15
N ALA A 373 27.64 -11.18 -9.50
CA ALA A 373 28.86 -10.50 -9.91
C ALA A 373 28.78 -9.85 -11.31
N SER A 374 28.00 -10.39 -12.26
CA SER A 374 27.71 -9.73 -13.54
C SER A 374 26.45 -10.24 -14.23
N ASP A 375 26.00 -9.47 -15.23
CA ASP A 375 24.95 -9.87 -16.18
C ASP A 375 23.65 -10.33 -15.51
N LEU A 376 23.22 -9.63 -14.46
CA LEU A 376 21.89 -9.85 -13.90
C LEU A 376 20.81 -9.35 -14.86
N GLU A 377 19.81 -10.19 -15.11
CA GLU A 377 18.62 -9.88 -15.88
C GLU A 377 17.38 -10.02 -14.98
N MET A 378 16.51 -9.01 -14.96
CA MET A 378 15.27 -8.99 -14.19
C MET A 378 14.14 -8.52 -15.09
N HIS A 379 13.16 -9.38 -15.32
CA HIS A 379 11.97 -9.12 -16.14
C HIS A 379 10.72 -9.42 -15.31
N GLY A 380 10.04 -8.40 -14.79
CA GLY A 380 8.91 -8.63 -13.86
C GLY A 380 9.33 -9.33 -12.56
N ALA A 381 10.48 -8.95 -12.00
CA ALA A 381 11.03 -9.61 -10.83
C ALA A 381 11.15 -8.67 -9.63
N THR A 382 10.80 -9.19 -8.45
CA THR A 382 10.98 -8.51 -7.17
C THR A 382 11.93 -9.31 -6.30
N LEU A 383 12.99 -8.65 -5.85
CA LEU A 383 13.98 -9.15 -4.91
C LEU A 383 13.82 -8.38 -3.60
N ALA A 384 13.71 -9.08 -2.47
CA ALA A 384 13.78 -8.47 -1.15
C ALA A 384 14.79 -9.21 -0.26
N ALA A 385 15.73 -8.48 0.34
CA ALA A 385 16.75 -9.03 1.21
C ALA A 385 16.81 -8.28 2.54
N LYS A 386 16.94 -8.97 3.69
CA LYS A 386 17.23 -8.29 4.97
C LYS A 386 18.69 -7.83 5.01
N GLY A 387 19.59 -8.59 4.37
CA GLY A 387 21.01 -8.27 4.27
C GLY A 387 21.35 -7.43 3.02
N PRO A 388 22.65 -7.15 2.81
CA PRO A 388 23.10 -6.30 1.71
C PRO A 388 22.88 -6.98 0.35
N VAL A 389 22.57 -6.17 -0.66
CA VAL A 389 22.35 -6.62 -2.04
C VAL A 389 23.38 -5.93 -2.93
N SER A 390 24.11 -6.71 -3.72
CA SER A 390 25.10 -6.17 -4.66
C SER A 390 24.98 -6.88 -5.99
N PHE A 391 24.72 -6.12 -7.06
CA PHE A 391 24.66 -6.69 -8.40
C PHE A 391 25.21 -5.77 -9.48
N ALA A 392 25.68 -6.40 -10.55
CA ALA A 392 25.94 -5.76 -11.83
C ALA A 392 24.91 -6.21 -12.85
N ALA A 393 24.06 -5.29 -13.31
CA ALA A 393 23.02 -5.60 -14.28
C ALA A 393 23.61 -5.71 -15.69
N LYS A 394 22.97 -6.54 -16.52
CA LYS A 394 23.22 -6.58 -17.95
C LYS A 394 22.61 -5.31 -18.60
N PRO A 395 23.27 -4.70 -19.59
CA PRO A 395 22.65 -3.67 -20.42
C PRO A 395 21.32 -4.17 -20.99
N ASP A 396 20.27 -3.35 -20.89
CA ASP A 396 18.89 -3.66 -21.32
C ASP A 396 18.24 -4.89 -20.66
N GLY A 397 18.84 -5.44 -19.61
CA GLY A 397 18.36 -6.62 -18.91
C GLY A 397 17.36 -6.36 -17.78
N MET A 398 16.99 -5.10 -17.52
CA MET A 398 16.18 -4.72 -16.35
C MET A 398 14.85 -4.11 -16.79
N ASN A 399 13.79 -4.93 -16.85
CA ASN A 399 12.43 -4.49 -17.19
C ASN A 399 11.47 -4.87 -16.06
N GLY A 400 10.98 -3.89 -15.29
CA GLY A 400 10.18 -4.15 -14.09
C GLY A 400 10.95 -4.83 -12.97
N ALA A 401 12.19 -4.41 -12.76
CA ALA A 401 12.96 -4.84 -11.61
C ALA A 401 12.54 -4.04 -10.37
N SER A 402 12.26 -4.74 -9.28
CA SER A 402 12.16 -4.16 -7.94
C SER A 402 13.17 -4.85 -7.04
N VAL A 403 14.00 -4.07 -6.35
CA VAL A 403 15.05 -4.58 -5.47
C VAL A 403 14.98 -3.81 -4.17
N ILE A 404 14.76 -4.55 -3.09
CA ILE A 404 14.52 -4.02 -1.75
C ILE A 404 15.58 -4.62 -0.80
N SER A 405 16.28 -3.80 -0.04
CA SER A 405 17.35 -4.21 0.87
C SER A 405 17.20 -3.61 2.26
N GLY A 406 17.12 -4.42 3.32
CA GLY A 406 17.16 -3.97 4.72
C GLY A 406 18.53 -3.44 5.16
N SER A 407 19.50 -3.35 4.24
CA SER A 407 20.85 -2.85 4.46
C SER A 407 21.29 -2.04 3.24
N ALA A 408 22.56 -2.11 2.84
CA ALA A 408 23.06 -1.44 1.65
C ALA A 408 22.61 -2.16 0.37
N LEU A 409 22.32 -1.37 -0.66
CA LEU A 409 22.05 -1.80 -2.02
C LEU A 409 23.09 -1.19 -2.95
N LYS A 410 23.87 -2.03 -3.63
CA LYS A 410 24.91 -1.61 -4.55
C LYS A 410 24.62 -2.09 -5.97
N VAL A 411 24.54 -1.13 -6.89
CA VAL A 411 24.24 -1.37 -8.31
C VAL A 411 25.40 -0.87 -9.16
N THR A 412 26.05 -1.79 -9.87
CA THR A 412 27.24 -1.48 -10.68
C THR A 412 27.03 -1.87 -12.13
N SER A 413 26.50 -0.99 -12.98
CA SER A 413 26.32 -1.26 -14.42
C SER A 413 25.92 -0.03 -15.22
N SER A 414 25.97 -0.13 -16.56
CA SER A 414 25.27 0.76 -17.49
C SER A 414 23.90 0.16 -17.85
N GLY A 415 23.08 -0.07 -16.84
CA GLY A 415 21.78 -0.73 -16.99
C GLY A 415 20.69 0.27 -17.38
N ALA A 416 19.77 -0.15 -18.25
CA ALA A 416 18.51 0.54 -18.48
C ALA A 416 17.44 -0.13 -17.61
N PHE A 417 16.88 0.61 -16.66
CA PHE A 417 15.84 0.16 -15.74
C PHE A 417 14.47 0.65 -16.24
N GLY A 418 13.70 -0.26 -16.84
CA GLY A 418 12.37 0.02 -17.38
C GLY A 418 11.24 -0.24 -16.38
N PHE A 419 10.13 0.46 -16.58
CA PHE A 419 8.85 0.18 -15.93
C PHE A 419 8.03 -0.79 -16.78
N CYS A 420 7.34 -1.73 -16.12
CA CYS A 420 6.35 -2.59 -16.78
C CYS A 420 4.96 -1.99 -16.56
N ASP A 421 4.29 -1.56 -17.64
CA ASP A 421 2.95 -0.97 -17.60
C ASP A 421 1.82 -1.99 -17.31
N ALA A 422 2.10 -3.29 -17.36
CA ALA A 422 1.11 -4.32 -17.08
C ALA A 422 0.87 -4.46 -15.57
N GLU A 423 -0.39 -4.57 -15.16
CA GLU A 423 -0.76 -5.04 -13.83
C GLU A 423 -0.10 -6.40 -13.59
N ARG A 424 0.94 -6.41 -12.76
CA ARG A 424 1.67 -7.64 -12.40
C ARG A 424 0.71 -8.64 -11.77
N ALA A 425 0.76 -9.91 -12.19
CA ALA A 425 -0.15 -10.94 -11.66
C ALA A 425 0.10 -11.22 -10.18
N PHE A 426 1.33 -10.97 -9.71
CA PHE A 426 1.68 -11.14 -8.31
C PHE A 426 1.37 -9.88 -7.49
N PRO A 427 0.58 -9.98 -6.41
CA PRO A 427 0.14 -8.85 -5.62
C PRO A 427 1.29 -8.30 -4.77
N TRP A 428 2.07 -7.42 -5.40
CA TRP A 428 2.90 -6.40 -4.78
C TRP A 428 2.18 -5.61 -3.66
N LYS A 429 0.84 -5.68 -3.59
CA LYS A 429 0.00 -5.25 -2.46
C LYS A 429 0.45 -5.82 -1.11
N ALA A 430 1.23 -6.89 -1.09
CA ALA A 430 1.85 -7.48 0.08
C ALA A 430 3.12 -6.77 0.60
N PHE A 431 3.90 -6.16 -0.28
CA PHE A 431 5.10 -5.39 0.07
C PHE A 431 4.73 -3.92 0.25
N ARG A 432 3.74 -3.65 1.11
CA ARG A 432 3.46 -2.28 1.50
C ARG A 432 4.57 -1.81 2.42
N MET A 433 5.48 -1.03 1.87
CA MET A 433 6.31 -0.16 2.69
C MET A 433 5.35 0.75 3.44
N VAL A 434 5.42 0.70 4.77
CA VAL A 434 4.60 1.54 5.64
C VAL A 434 5.11 2.96 5.40
N LEU A 435 4.40 3.69 4.54
CA LEU A 435 4.78 5.02 4.11
C LEU A 435 4.46 6.10 5.13
#